data_AF-A0A2D6ATM6-F1
#
_entry.id   AF-A0A2D6ATM6-F1
#
_cell.length_a   1.000
_cell.length_b   1.000
_cell.length_c   1.000
_cell.angle_alpha   90.00
_cell.angle_beta   90.00
_cell.angle_gamma   90.00
#
_symmetry.space_group_name_H-M   'P 1'
#
loop_
_entity.id
_entity.type
_entity.pdbx_description
1 polymer ?
#
loop_
_entity_poly.entity_id
_entity_poly.type
_entity_poly.pdbx_seq_one_letter_code
_entity_poly.pdbx_strand_id
1 'polypeptide(L)'
;MTLALGHVALITLVYQSGWLKNLFKRLETIGQMALTNYLSQSILLAFIFYGFGLNLYNELRYYQLYFVVVDIWVVQLWLSPIWLKHFKFGPFEWLWRSLTYWKWQSIRRQ
;
A
#
# COMPACT_ATOMS: atom_id res chain seq x y z
N MET A 1 15.65 26.89 -1.29
CA MET A 1 14.22 27.08 -1.66
C MET A 1 13.95 26.90 -3.16
N THR A 2 14.73 27.53 -4.04
CA THR A 2 14.58 27.46 -5.52
C THR A 2 14.65 26.04 -6.08
N LEU A 3 15.55 25.18 -5.58
CA LEU A 3 15.61 23.78 -5.99
C LEU A 3 14.32 23.01 -5.65
N ALA A 4 13.77 23.19 -4.45
CA ALA A 4 12.53 22.53 -4.04
C ALA A 4 11.34 22.97 -4.92
N LEU A 5 11.24 24.29 -5.19
CA LEU A 5 10.22 24.84 -6.08
C LEU A 5 10.38 24.32 -7.52
N GLY A 6 11.62 24.19 -8.01
CA GLY A 6 11.91 23.61 -9.32
C GLY A 6 11.48 22.15 -9.45
N HIS A 7 11.72 21.32 -8.43
CA HIS A 7 11.26 19.93 -8.41
C HIS A 7 9.73 19.84 -8.39
N VAL A 8 9.06 20.66 -7.57
CA VAL A 8 7.59 20.70 -7.52
C VAL A 8 7.02 21.12 -8.87
N ALA A 9 7.56 22.16 -9.50
CA ALA A 9 7.12 22.61 -10.82
C ALA A 9 7.30 21.53 -11.90
N LEU A 10 8.43 20.82 -11.90
CA LEU A 10 8.70 19.72 -12.83
C LEU A 10 7.71 18.57 -12.65
N ILE A 11 7.46 18.14 -11.40
CA ILE A 11 6.49 17.08 -11.08
C ILE A 11 5.08 17.50 -11.53
N THR A 12 4.71 18.77 -11.31
CA THR A 12 3.39 19.29 -11.69
C THR A 12 3.21 19.34 -13.21
N LEU A 13 4.25 19.74 -13.96
CA LEU A 13 4.26 19.71 -15.42
C LEU A 13 4.15 18.28 -15.97
N VAL A 14 4.91 17.34 -15.40
CA VAL A 14 4.84 15.92 -15.78
C VAL A 14 3.45 15.35 -15.52
N TYR A 15 2.82 15.71 -14.40
CA TYR A 15 1.44 15.34 -14.09
C TYR A 15 0.43 15.92 -15.10
N GLN A 16 0.60 17.19 -15.49
CA GLN A 16 -0.27 17.85 -16.48
C GLN A 16 -0.07 17.35 -17.91
N SER A 17 1.13 16.85 -18.27
CA SER A 17 1.44 16.33 -19.61
C SER A 17 0.58 15.13 -20.03
N GLY A 18 -0.06 14.45 -19.08
CA GLY A 18 -0.91 13.29 -19.34
C GLY A 18 -0.18 12.03 -19.81
N TRP A 19 1.13 12.11 -20.07
CA TRP A 19 1.93 10.99 -20.60
C TRP A 19 1.99 9.79 -19.63
N LEU A 20 1.95 10.06 -18.32
CA LEU A 20 1.99 9.06 -17.25
C LEU A 20 0.67 8.90 -16.51
N LYS A 21 -0.46 9.37 -17.06
CA LYS A 21 -1.76 9.40 -16.37
C LYS A 21 -2.20 8.04 -15.84
N ASN A 22 -1.93 6.97 -16.60
CA ASN A 22 -2.26 5.61 -16.21
C ASN A 22 -1.37 5.09 -15.05
N LEU A 23 -0.10 5.48 -15.03
CA LEU A 23 0.82 5.15 -13.93
C LEU A 23 0.42 5.90 -12.66
N PHE A 24 0.15 7.21 -12.75
CA PHE A 24 -0.32 8.01 -11.62
C PHE A 24 -1.62 7.46 -11.03
N LYS A 25 -2.58 7.05 -11.87
CA LYS A 25 -3.83 6.43 -11.40
C LYS A 25 -3.59 5.10 -10.65
N ARG A 26 -2.63 4.29 -11.10
CA ARG A 26 -2.23 3.06 -10.40
C ARG A 26 -1.53 3.37 -9.08
N LEU A 27 -0.61 4.33 -9.06
CA LEU A 27 0.07 4.78 -7.85
C LEU A 27 -0.91 5.38 -6.84
N GLU A 28 -1.92 6.13 -7.30
CA GLU A 28 -2.99 6.65 -6.47
C GLU A 28 -3.79 5.51 -5.83
N THR A 29 -4.12 4.48 -6.60
CA THR A 29 -4.83 3.29 -6.12
C THR A 29 -4.02 2.56 -5.05
N ILE A 30 -2.71 2.39 -5.25
CA ILE A 30 -1.81 1.77 -4.25
C ILE A 30 -1.68 2.68 -3.02
N GLY A 31 -1.55 3.99 -3.24
CA GLY A 31 -1.42 5.00 -2.18
C GLY A 31 -2.67 5.12 -1.29
N GLN A 32 -3.86 4.89 -1.85
CA GLN A 32 -5.12 4.82 -1.09
C GLN A 32 -5.17 3.66 -0.09
N MET A 33 -4.32 2.64 -0.26
CA MET A 33 -4.17 1.49 0.64
C MET A 33 -2.77 1.41 1.27
N ALA A 34 -2.03 2.51 1.32
CA ALA A 34 -0.64 2.50 1.82
C ALA A 34 -0.53 1.98 3.26
N LEU A 35 -1.42 2.40 4.16
CA LEU A 35 -1.43 1.97 5.56
C LEU A 35 -1.88 0.51 5.68
N THR A 36 -2.93 0.11 4.95
CA THR A 36 -3.36 -1.29 4.94
C THR A 36 -2.26 -2.20 4.41
N ASN A 37 -1.64 -1.87 3.29
CA ASN A 37 -0.60 -2.71 2.68
C ASN A 37 0.64 -2.80 3.58
N TYR A 38 1.04 -1.69 4.19
CA TYR A 38 2.15 -1.68 5.15
C TYR A 38 1.86 -2.59 6.35
N LEU A 39 0.67 -2.47 6.94
CA LEU A 39 0.31 -3.25 8.12
C LEU A 39 0.09 -4.72 7.79
N SER A 40 -0.57 -5.04 6.68
CA SER A 40 -0.70 -6.41 6.18
C SER A 40 0.66 -7.03 5.91
N GLN A 41 1.60 -6.29 5.31
CA GLN A 41 2.97 -6.80 5.08
C GLN A 41 3.65 -7.10 6.41
N SER A 42 3.54 -6.19 7.37
CA SER A 42 4.13 -6.34 8.71
C SER A 42 3.55 -7.55 9.46
N ILE A 43 2.23 -7.73 9.40
CA ILE A 43 1.54 -8.87 10.01
C ILE A 43 1.94 -10.18 9.32
N LEU A 44 2.00 -10.22 7.99
CA LEU A 44 2.42 -11.40 7.24
C LEU A 44 3.86 -11.79 7.56
N LEU A 45 4.78 -10.81 7.57
CA LEU A 45 6.17 -11.06 7.96
C LEU A 45 6.28 -11.52 9.42
N ALA A 46 5.54 -10.89 10.33
CA ALA A 46 5.48 -11.34 11.72
C ALA A 46 4.91 -12.76 11.83
N PHE A 47 3.91 -13.13 11.03
CA PHE A 47 3.37 -14.48 11.05
C PHE A 47 4.34 -15.52 10.48
N ILE A 48 5.11 -15.16 9.45
CA ILE A 48 6.09 -16.06 8.81
C ILE A 48 7.32 -16.25 9.69
N PHE A 49 7.85 -15.16 10.25
CA PHE A 49 9.15 -15.16 10.95
C PHE A 49 9.03 -15.19 12.48
N TYR A 50 7.95 -14.71 13.07
CA TYR A 50 7.78 -14.73 14.53
C TYR A 50 7.11 -16.04 14.96
N GLY A 51 7.45 -16.53 16.16
CA GLY A 51 7.06 -17.85 16.67
C GLY A 51 5.55 -18.14 16.85
N PHE A 52 4.67 -17.24 16.38
CA PHE A 52 3.23 -17.46 16.34
C PHE A 52 2.73 -18.19 15.08
N GLY A 53 3.54 -18.31 14.02
CA GLY A 53 3.18 -19.00 12.78
C GLY A 53 4.18 -20.08 12.37
N LEU A 54 4.86 -19.88 11.23
CA LEU A 54 5.76 -20.89 10.63
C LEU A 54 7.12 -21.00 11.34
N ASN A 55 7.46 -20.06 12.22
CA ASN A 55 8.71 -20.02 13.00
C ASN A 55 9.97 -20.23 12.15
N LEU A 56 9.99 -19.68 10.92
CA LEU A 56 11.12 -19.78 9.99
C LEU A 56 12.27 -18.82 10.35
N TYR A 57 12.30 -18.35 11.60
CA TYR A 57 13.33 -17.46 12.09
C TYR A 57 14.68 -18.19 12.04
N ASN A 58 15.62 -17.65 11.26
CA ASN A 58 16.97 -18.19 11.10
C ASN A 58 17.09 -19.52 10.30
N GLU A 59 15.97 -20.05 9.77
CA GLU A 59 15.94 -21.23 8.91
C GLU A 59 16.17 -20.86 7.43
N LEU A 60 15.74 -19.66 7.02
CA LEU A 60 15.82 -19.18 5.64
C LEU A 60 17.12 -18.44 5.35
N ARG A 61 17.76 -18.78 4.22
CA ARG A 61 18.92 -18.04 3.70
C ARG A 61 18.48 -16.69 3.15
N TYR A 62 19.36 -15.68 3.16
CA TYR A 62 19.07 -14.31 2.68
C TYR A 62 18.37 -14.24 1.33
N TYR A 63 18.73 -15.11 0.37
CA TYR A 63 18.10 -15.09 -0.95
C TYR A 63 16.63 -15.57 -0.93
N GLN A 64 16.26 -16.45 0.01
CA GLN A 64 14.91 -16.96 0.16
C GLN A 64 13.95 -15.90 0.72
N LEU A 65 14.47 -14.97 1.53
CA LEU A 65 13.68 -13.82 2.01
C LEU A 65 13.18 -12.95 0.86
N TYR A 66 13.96 -12.77 -0.21
CA TYR A 66 13.50 -11.99 -1.37
C TYR A 66 12.29 -12.62 -2.03
N PHE A 67 12.24 -13.95 -2.16
CA PHE A 67 11.07 -14.64 -2.72
C PHE A 67 9.84 -14.42 -1.84
N VAL A 68 9.96 -14.57 -0.53
CA VAL A 68 8.85 -14.32 0.42
C VAL A 68 8.30 -12.90 0.29
N VAL A 69 9.19 -11.89 0.22
CA VAL A 69 8.77 -10.49 0.07
C VAL A 69 8.09 -10.26 -1.27
N VAL A 70 8.65 -10.80 -2.35
CA VAL A 70 8.06 -10.70 -3.70
C VAL A 70 6.68 -11.36 -3.73
N ASP A 71 6.51 -12.54 -3.13
CA ASP A 71 5.23 -13.23 -3.07
C ASP A 71 4.18 -12.40 -2.31
N ILE A 72 4.56 -11.83 -1.15
CA ILE A 72 3.67 -10.93 -0.40
C ILE A 72 3.29 -9.72 -1.25
N TRP A 73 4.25 -9.10 -1.94
CA TRP A 73 3.98 -7.96 -2.82
C TRP A 73 3.07 -8.31 -3.98
N VAL A 74 3.25 -9.46 -4.61
CA VAL A 74 2.36 -9.94 -5.68
C VAL A 74 0.94 -10.08 -5.12
N VAL A 75 0.77 -10.77 -3.99
CA VAL A 75 -0.55 -10.93 -3.35
C VAL A 75 -1.18 -9.57 -3.02
N GLN A 76 -0.43 -8.63 -2.46
CA GLN A 76 -0.92 -7.29 -2.14
C GLN A 76 -1.30 -6.49 -3.40
N LEU A 77 -0.44 -6.48 -4.43
CA LEU A 77 -0.69 -5.78 -5.68
C LEU A 77 -1.92 -6.30 -6.43
N TRP A 78 -2.26 -7.58 -6.26
CA TRP A 78 -3.47 -8.17 -6.81
C TRP A 78 -4.71 -7.91 -5.94
N LEU A 79 -4.60 -8.04 -4.61
CA LEU A 79 -5.72 -7.83 -3.70
C LEU A 79 -6.12 -6.37 -3.56
N SER A 80 -5.18 -5.41 -3.50
CA SER A 80 -5.48 -3.99 -3.35
C SER A 80 -6.45 -3.44 -4.41
N PRO A 81 -6.23 -3.63 -5.73
CA PRO A 81 -7.16 -3.13 -6.75
C PRO A 81 -8.51 -3.86 -6.73
N ILE A 82 -8.54 -5.16 -6.41
CA ILE A 82 -9.80 -5.92 -6.26
C ILE A 82 -10.61 -5.38 -5.08
N TRP A 83 -9.94 -5.05 -3.98
CA TRP A 83 -10.55 -4.43 -2.81
C TRP A 83 -11.12 -3.05 -3.14
N LEU A 84 -10.33 -2.19 -3.78
CA LEU A 84 -10.76 -0.83 -4.16
C LEU A 84 -11.84 -0.78 -5.26
N LYS A 85 -12.11 -1.91 -5.93
CA LYS A 85 -13.28 -2.05 -6.80
C LYS A 85 -14.58 -2.06 -5.99
N HIS A 86 -14.56 -2.61 -4.77
CA HIS A 86 -15.75 -2.75 -3.91
C HIS A 86 -15.80 -1.69 -2.80
N PHE A 87 -14.63 -1.26 -2.32
CA PHE A 87 -14.47 -0.34 -1.21
C PHE A 87 -13.75 0.95 -1.63
N LYS A 88 -14.05 2.08 -0.99
CA LYS A 88 -13.42 3.37 -1.27
C LYS A 88 -12.06 3.53 -0.62
N PHE A 89 -11.78 2.78 0.43
CA PHE A 89 -10.58 2.88 1.25
C PHE A 89 -10.12 1.48 1.69
N GLY A 90 -8.83 1.36 2.03
CA GLY A 90 -8.38 0.19 2.77
C GLY A 90 -9.03 0.11 4.15
N PRO A 91 -9.18 -1.09 4.72
CA PRO A 91 -9.80 -1.30 6.04
C PRO A 91 -9.12 -0.49 7.14
N PHE A 92 -7.79 -0.40 7.13
CA PHE A 92 -7.05 0.34 8.16
C PHE A 92 -7.11 1.86 7.95
N GLU A 93 -7.10 2.35 6.71
CA GLU A 93 -7.31 3.77 6.41
C GLU A 93 -8.70 4.22 6.84
N TRP A 94 -9.70 3.38 6.60
CA TRP A 94 -11.06 3.63 7.03
C TRP A 94 -11.17 3.65 8.56
N LEU A 95 -10.53 2.71 9.26
CA LEU A 95 -10.49 2.68 10.72
C LEU A 95 -9.80 3.94 11.26
N TRP A 96 -8.64 4.30 10.69
CA TRP A 96 -7.90 5.50 11.07
C TRP A 96 -8.72 6.78 10.88
N ARG A 97 -9.40 6.93 9.75
CA ARG A 97 -10.29 8.07 9.49
C ARG A 97 -11.48 8.08 10.44
N SER A 98 -12.10 6.94 10.68
CA SER A 98 -13.25 6.86 11.59
C SER A 98 -12.86 7.18 13.02
N LEU A 99 -11.66 6.79 13.46
CA LEU A 99 -11.07 7.14 14.76
C LEU A 99 -10.71 8.62 14.86
N THR A 100 -10.08 9.19 13.82
CA THR A 100 -9.66 10.61 13.84
C THR A 100 -10.86 11.55 13.88
N TYR A 101 -11.90 11.26 13.09
CA TYR A 101 -13.09 12.09 13.01
C TYR A 101 -14.20 11.68 13.98
N TRP A 102 -14.00 10.61 14.76
CA TRP A 102 -15.02 10.03 15.65
C TRP A 102 -16.37 9.78 14.96
N LYS A 103 -16.34 9.51 13.66
CA LYS A 103 -17.53 9.32 12.81
C LYS A 103 -17.31 8.16 11.85
N TRP A 104 -18.26 7.25 11.80
CA TRP A 104 -18.26 6.11 10.89
C TRP A 104 -18.38 6.59 9.45
N GLN A 105 -17.29 6.47 8.68
CA GLN A 105 -17.27 6.84 7.27
C GLN A 105 -17.85 5.72 6.40
N SER A 106 -18.54 6.04 5.30
CA SER A 106 -19.03 4.99 4.38
C SER A 106 -17.86 4.39 3.59
N ILE A 107 -17.58 3.11 3.82
CA ILE A 107 -16.49 2.37 3.17
C ILE A 107 -16.89 1.80 1.80
N ARG A 108 -18.19 1.61 1.53
CA ARG A 108 -18.67 0.95 0.31
C ARG A 108 -18.74 1.95 -0.86
N ARG A 109 -18.21 1.55 -2.01
CA ARG A 109 -18.38 2.28 -3.27
C ARG A 109 -19.77 1.91 -3.81
N GLN A 110 -20.73 2.84 -3.69
CA GLN A 110 -22.01 2.75 -4.38
C GLN A 110 -21.80 2.86 -5.88
#